data_AF-A0A8X6UYJ0-F1
#
_entry.id   AF-A0A8X6UYJ0-F1
#
_cell.length_a   1.000
_cell.length_b   1.000
_cell.length_c   1.000
_cell.angle_alpha   90.00
_cell.angle_beta   90.00
_cell.angle_gamma   90.00
#
_symmetry.space_group_name_H-M   'P 1'
#
loop_
_entity.id
_entity.type
_entity.pdbx_description
1 polymer ?
#
loop_
_entity_poly.entity_id
_entity_poly.type
_entity_poly.pdbx_seq_one_letter_code
_entity_poly.pdbx_strand_id
1 'polypeptide(L)'
;MGNAKHKISAKGKRQFRASELLELHPPKNKIVKSGISVDETWQSRGYTSMNGCVAALSVDTDNVVDIEIMSSYCPTCRKISKMPRSIWSEAFTADHVVTGILRDSISVKDTYGKDSVTKYECIGHVKKRVGARLRKLKSKNKNVPGKGKLADYFIDRLQNYYGIVVRSNAGNLTGLQQNVIPALFHCSSSVKKPMHAQCPIGKDSWCYYQRALTCGKKPK
;
A
#
# COMPACT_ATOMS: atom_id res chain seq x y z
N MET A 1 -15.23 -32.74 21.14
CA MET A 1 -15.03 -31.31 21.48
C MET A 1 -13.54 -31.01 21.40
N GLY A 2 -13.08 -30.38 20.33
CA GLY A 2 -11.67 -30.02 20.13
C GLY A 2 -11.57 -28.60 19.60
N ASN A 3 -11.04 -27.69 20.40
CA ASN A 3 -10.86 -26.28 20.03
C ASN A 3 -9.69 -26.14 19.04
N ALA A 4 -10.01 -25.95 17.76
CA ALA A 4 -9.02 -25.60 16.74
C ALA A 4 -8.63 -24.10 16.88
N LYS A 5 -7.47 -23.85 17.48
CA LYS A 5 -6.80 -22.54 17.47
C LYS A 5 -6.40 -22.21 16.03
N HIS A 6 -7.18 -21.36 15.35
CA HIS A 6 -6.81 -20.86 14.03
C HIS A 6 -5.79 -19.72 14.18
N LYS A 7 -4.53 -19.99 13.77
CA LYS A 7 -3.47 -18.98 13.68
C LYS A 7 -3.77 -18.02 12.53
N ILE A 8 -4.14 -16.78 12.86
CA ILE A 8 -4.22 -15.68 11.90
C ILE A 8 -2.79 -15.21 11.63
N SER A 9 -2.30 -15.40 10.40
CA SER A 9 -0.97 -14.93 9.97
C SER A 9 -1.07 -13.48 9.49
N ALA A 10 -0.94 -12.53 10.42
CA ALA A 10 -0.70 -11.13 10.11
C ALA A 10 0.77 -10.95 9.67
N LYS A 11 0.99 -10.56 8.41
CA LYS A 11 2.30 -10.05 7.99
C LYS A 11 2.31 -8.54 8.23
N GLY A 12 2.66 -8.16 9.46
CA GLY A 12 2.80 -6.76 9.89
C GLY A 12 2.18 -6.59 11.28
N LYS A 13 3.01 -6.65 12.33
CA LYS A 13 2.57 -6.51 13.72
C LYS A 13 2.33 -5.04 14.04
N ARG A 14 1.12 -4.68 14.51
CA ARG A 14 0.93 -3.90 15.73
C ARG A 14 -0.33 -4.41 16.43
N GLN A 15 -0.14 -4.78 17.68
CA GLN A 15 -1.17 -5.26 18.59
C GLN A 15 -1.61 -4.04 19.39
N PHE A 16 -2.77 -3.45 19.09
CA PHE A 16 -3.29 -2.35 19.88
C PHE A 16 -4.04 -2.90 21.10
N ARG A 17 -3.66 -2.40 22.28
CA ARG A 17 -4.34 -2.67 23.56
C ARG A 17 -5.70 -1.98 23.54
N ALA A 18 -6.76 -2.72 23.85
CA ALA A 18 -8.13 -2.22 23.91
C ALA A 18 -8.37 -1.08 24.92
N SER A 19 -7.42 -0.82 25.83
CA SER A 19 -7.55 0.21 26.87
C SER A 19 -7.29 1.65 26.40
N GLU A 20 -6.73 1.86 25.21
CA GLU A 20 -6.39 3.20 24.70
C GLU A 20 -7.51 3.84 23.85
N LEU A 21 -8.61 3.09 23.62
CA LEU A 21 -9.76 3.47 22.80
C LEU A 21 -10.70 4.49 23.48
N LEU A 22 -10.49 4.79 24.77
CA LEU A 22 -11.38 5.63 25.58
C LEU A 22 -10.94 7.10 25.71
N GLU A 23 -9.72 7.47 25.30
CA GLU A 23 -9.17 8.82 25.57
C GLU A 23 -9.06 9.76 24.36
N LEU A 24 -9.75 9.50 23.25
CA LEU A 24 -9.58 10.28 22.01
C LEU A 24 -10.88 10.78 21.40
N HIS A 25 -11.82 11.24 22.23
CA HIS A 25 -12.83 12.16 21.74
C HIS A 25 -12.29 13.60 21.82
N PRO A 26 -11.72 14.17 20.74
CA PRO A 26 -11.55 15.61 20.68
C PRO A 26 -12.92 16.28 20.85
N PRO A 27 -12.98 17.51 21.38
CA PRO A 27 -14.24 18.23 21.55
C PRO A 27 -15.01 18.23 20.23
N LYS A 28 -16.31 17.88 20.31
CA LYS A 28 -17.22 17.44 19.24
C LYS A 28 -17.37 18.35 18.00
N ASN A 29 -16.63 19.44 17.84
CA ASN A 29 -16.87 20.47 16.82
C ASN A 29 -15.60 21.07 16.14
N LYS A 30 -14.41 20.45 16.25
CA LYS A 30 -13.23 20.95 15.52
C LYS A 30 -12.98 20.12 14.26
N ILE A 31 -13.18 20.72 13.08
CA ILE A 31 -12.80 20.13 11.80
C ILE A 31 -11.26 20.14 11.72
N VAL A 32 -10.65 18.96 11.60
CA VAL A 32 -9.20 18.79 11.44
C VAL A 32 -8.93 18.19 10.07
N LYS A 33 -8.03 18.80 9.30
CA LYS A 33 -7.51 18.21 8.06
C LYS A 33 -6.45 17.17 8.45
N SER A 34 -6.71 15.89 8.17
CA SER A 34 -5.76 14.81 8.45
C SER A 34 -5.58 13.93 7.21
N GLY A 35 -4.35 13.42 7.03
CA GLY A 35 -4.09 12.39 6.03
C GLY A 35 -4.69 11.07 6.49
N ILE A 36 -5.34 10.33 5.59
CA ILE A 36 -5.92 9.02 5.89
C ILE A 36 -5.21 7.95 5.06
N SER A 37 -4.78 6.87 5.71
CA SER A 37 -4.37 5.62 5.06
C SER A 37 -5.49 4.61 5.19
N VAL A 38 -5.81 3.92 4.10
CA VAL A 38 -6.80 2.84 4.11
C VAL A 38 -6.09 1.52 3.90
N ASP A 39 -6.33 0.57 4.80
CA ASP A 39 -5.81 -0.80 4.68
C ASP A 39 -6.95 -1.81 4.73
N GLU A 40 -6.83 -2.87 3.93
CA GLU A 40 -7.85 -3.90 3.78
C GLU A 40 -7.28 -5.25 4.17
N THR A 41 -8.05 -6.03 4.93
CA THR A 41 -7.71 -7.41 5.27
C THR A 41 -8.87 -8.34 4.98
N TRP A 42 -8.53 -9.58 4.65
CA TRP A 42 -9.44 -10.62 4.16
C TRP A 42 -9.32 -11.85 5.06
N GLN A 43 -10.43 -12.54 5.30
CA GLN A 43 -10.45 -13.73 6.16
C GLN A 43 -9.55 -14.85 5.64
N SER A 44 -9.41 -14.97 4.32
CA SER A 44 -8.49 -15.90 3.68
C SER A 44 -7.52 -15.17 2.74
N ARG A 45 -6.34 -15.77 2.51
CA ARG A 45 -5.32 -15.19 1.61
C ARG A 45 -5.78 -15.23 0.16
N GLY A 46 -5.43 -14.15 -0.57
CA GLY A 46 -5.93 -13.92 -1.92
C GLY A 46 -7.32 -13.31 -1.84
N TYR A 47 -7.66 -12.40 -2.75
CA TYR A 47 -8.94 -11.67 -2.81
C TYR A 47 -10.17 -12.57 -3.10
N THR A 48 -10.15 -13.82 -2.65
CA THR A 48 -11.15 -14.87 -2.84
C THR A 48 -11.98 -15.10 -1.58
N SER A 49 -11.68 -14.42 -0.48
CA SER A 49 -12.41 -14.58 0.77
C SER A 49 -13.77 -13.88 0.71
N MET A 50 -14.78 -14.48 1.33
CA MET A 50 -16.11 -13.88 1.35
C MET A 50 -16.26 -12.76 2.38
N ASN A 51 -15.35 -12.66 3.35
CA ASN A 51 -15.40 -11.67 4.43
C ASN A 51 -14.08 -10.89 4.48
N GLY A 52 -14.17 -9.58 4.52
CA GLY A 52 -13.05 -8.66 4.69
C GLY A 52 -13.40 -7.53 5.65
N CYS A 53 -12.40 -6.73 6.01
CA CYS A 53 -12.63 -5.45 6.64
C CYS A 53 -11.65 -4.42 6.09
N VAL A 54 -12.13 -3.19 6.01
CA VAL A 54 -11.38 -2.01 5.58
C VAL A 54 -11.25 -1.11 6.79
N ALA A 55 -10.03 -0.68 7.10
CA ALA A 55 -9.78 0.26 8.17
C ALA A 55 -9.21 1.56 7.59
N ALA A 56 -9.83 2.68 7.94
CA ALA A 56 -9.27 4.01 7.74
C ALA A 56 -8.46 4.40 8.98
N LEU A 57 -7.20 4.77 8.77
CA LEU A 57 -6.24 5.14 9.80
C LEU A 57 -5.80 6.58 9.57
N SER A 58 -5.78 7.40 10.62
CA SER A 58 -5.12 8.71 10.55
C SER A 58 -3.61 8.49 10.44
N VAL A 59 -2.99 9.11 9.43
CA VAL A 59 -1.55 9.09 9.22
C VAL A 59 -0.83 9.90 10.31
N ASP A 60 -1.50 10.89 10.88
CA ASP A 60 -0.91 11.82 11.84
C ASP A 60 -0.93 11.25 13.26
N THR A 61 -2.00 10.53 13.62
CA THR A 61 -2.19 10.03 14.97
C THR A 61 -2.04 8.52 15.11
N ASP A 62 -1.82 7.79 14.00
CA ASP A 62 -1.80 6.32 13.95
C ASP A 62 -3.09 5.66 14.51
N ASN A 63 -4.18 6.42 14.64
CA ASN A 63 -5.44 5.94 15.21
C ASN A 63 -6.39 5.45 14.12
N VAL A 64 -7.20 4.45 14.48
CA VAL A 64 -8.33 4.01 13.65
C VAL A 64 -9.39 5.10 13.66
N VAL A 65 -9.71 5.60 12.48
CA VAL A 65 -10.77 6.61 12.25
C VAL A 65 -12.09 5.92 11.97
N ASP A 66 -12.07 4.86 11.16
CA ASP A 66 -13.26 4.10 10.78
C ASP A 66 -12.91 2.66 10.40
N ILE A 67 -13.87 1.75 10.57
CA ILE A 67 -13.77 0.35 10.13
C ILE A 67 -15.07 -0.06 9.44
N GLU A 68 -14.97 -0.45 8.18
CA GLU A 68 -16.08 -1.06 7.45
C GLU A 68 -15.84 -2.58 7.33
N ILE A 69 -16.83 -3.37 7.74
CA ILE A 69 -16.83 -4.82 7.52
C ILE A 69 -17.46 -5.09 6.17
N MET A 70 -16.72 -5.80 5.31
CA MET A 70 -17.17 -6.21 4.00
C MET A 70 -17.55 -7.69 4.01
N SER A 71 -18.75 -8.02 3.54
CA SER A 71 -19.13 -9.41 3.30
C SER A 71 -19.75 -9.56 1.92
N SER A 72 -19.21 -10.47 1.12
CA SER A 72 -19.88 -11.00 -0.07
C SER A 72 -20.70 -12.26 0.25
N TYR A 73 -20.77 -12.66 1.52
CA TYR A 73 -21.58 -13.77 2.00
C TYR A 73 -22.78 -13.30 2.82
N CYS A 74 -23.98 -13.53 2.29
CA CYS A 74 -25.23 -13.40 3.01
C CYS A 74 -25.93 -14.77 3.08
N PRO A 75 -26.15 -15.35 4.28
CA PRO A 75 -26.88 -16.61 4.42
C PRO A 75 -28.27 -16.55 3.80
N THR A 76 -28.94 -15.42 3.89
CA THR A 76 -30.29 -15.19 3.36
C THR A 76 -30.28 -15.17 1.83
N CYS A 77 -29.37 -14.41 1.20
CA CYS A 77 -29.20 -14.43 -0.26
C CYS A 77 -28.88 -15.84 -0.78
N ARG A 78 -28.03 -16.60 -0.07
CA ARG A 78 -27.68 -17.98 -0.45
C ARG A 78 -28.84 -18.95 -0.34
N LYS A 79 -29.77 -18.72 0.59
CA LYS A 79 -31.01 -19.49 0.70
C LYS A 79 -31.96 -19.12 -0.45
N ILE A 80 -32.15 -17.83 -0.70
CA ILE A 80 -33.06 -17.32 -1.74
C ILE A 80 -32.59 -17.69 -3.14
N SER A 81 -31.28 -17.69 -3.40
CA SER A 81 -30.72 -18.12 -4.69
C SER A 81 -31.00 -19.59 -5.01
N LYS A 82 -31.41 -20.39 -4.03
CA LYS A 82 -31.77 -21.82 -4.20
C LYS A 82 -33.28 -22.03 -4.21
N MET A 83 -34.08 -20.99 -3.96
CA MET A 83 -35.53 -21.07 -4.00
C MET A 83 -36.05 -20.84 -5.43
N PRO A 84 -37.18 -21.44 -5.81
CA PRO A 84 -37.83 -21.12 -7.07
C PRO A 84 -38.25 -19.65 -7.11
N ARG A 85 -38.28 -19.08 -8.31
CA ARG A 85 -38.63 -17.66 -8.54
C ARG A 85 -40.05 -17.40 -8.04
N SER A 86 -40.19 -16.38 -7.20
CA SER A 86 -41.44 -15.93 -6.61
C SER A 86 -41.43 -14.42 -6.42
N ILE A 87 -42.62 -13.82 -6.34
CA ILE A 87 -42.80 -12.40 -6.03
C ILE A 87 -42.01 -12.00 -4.78
N TRP A 88 -42.01 -12.86 -3.75
CA TRP A 88 -41.25 -12.63 -2.52
C TRP A 88 -39.74 -12.64 -2.75
N SER A 89 -39.21 -13.60 -3.51
CA SER A 89 -37.77 -13.66 -3.84
C SER A 89 -37.30 -12.48 -4.70
N GLU A 90 -38.17 -11.96 -5.57
CA GLU A 90 -37.89 -10.80 -6.41
C GLU A 90 -37.91 -9.51 -5.60
N ALA A 91 -38.94 -9.30 -4.78
CA ALA A 91 -39.02 -8.17 -3.86
C ALA A 91 -37.85 -8.16 -2.87
N PHE A 92 -37.50 -9.32 -2.29
CA PHE A 92 -36.34 -9.43 -1.41
C PHE A 92 -35.04 -9.05 -2.13
N THR A 93 -34.83 -9.52 -3.37
CA THR A 93 -33.59 -9.24 -4.10
C THR A 93 -33.49 -7.76 -4.49
N ALA A 94 -34.61 -7.10 -4.75
CA ALA A 94 -34.64 -5.66 -5.06
C ALA A 94 -34.30 -4.78 -3.85
N ASP A 95 -34.81 -5.13 -2.67
CA ASP A 95 -34.66 -4.30 -1.46
C ASP A 95 -33.46 -4.69 -0.59
N HIS A 96 -32.95 -5.92 -0.71
CA HIS A 96 -31.86 -6.41 0.13
C HIS A 96 -30.50 -5.84 -0.29
N VAL A 97 -30.05 -4.82 0.42
CA VAL A 97 -28.69 -4.29 0.31
C VAL A 97 -27.73 -5.13 1.15
N VAL A 98 -26.82 -5.85 0.49
CA VAL A 98 -25.64 -6.41 1.16
C VAL A 98 -24.62 -5.28 1.29
N THR A 99 -24.53 -4.67 2.47
CA THR A 99 -23.49 -3.68 2.80
C THR A 99 -22.11 -4.35 2.69
N GLY A 100 -21.17 -3.72 1.97
CA GLY A 100 -19.78 -4.20 1.88
C GLY A 100 -19.31 -4.73 0.51
N ILE A 101 -19.97 -4.39 -0.59
CA ILE A 101 -19.43 -4.65 -1.94
C ILE A 101 -18.74 -3.38 -2.47
N LEU A 102 -17.47 -3.16 -2.09
CA LEU A 102 -16.58 -2.24 -2.83
C LEU A 102 -16.16 -2.96 -4.12
N ARG A 103 -17.04 -2.95 -5.12
CA ARG A 103 -16.72 -3.49 -6.46
C ARG A 103 -15.75 -2.59 -7.23
N ASP A 104 -15.69 -1.29 -6.91
CA ASP A 104 -14.81 -0.36 -7.59
C ASP A 104 -14.20 0.66 -6.60
N SER A 105 -12.88 0.82 -6.66
CA SER A 105 -12.09 1.80 -5.87
C SER A 105 -12.39 3.29 -6.18
N ILE A 106 -13.55 3.56 -6.78
CA ILE A 106 -13.98 4.84 -7.37
C ILE A 106 -15.11 5.51 -6.57
N SER A 107 -15.91 4.81 -5.75
CA SER A 107 -17.08 5.43 -5.09
C SER A 107 -16.90 5.85 -3.63
N VAL A 108 -15.67 5.92 -3.09
CA VAL A 108 -15.44 6.44 -1.71
C VAL A 108 -15.79 7.93 -1.59
N LYS A 109 -15.93 8.65 -2.72
CA LYS A 109 -16.30 10.07 -2.73
C LYS A 109 -17.66 10.33 -2.09
N ASP A 110 -18.60 9.40 -2.20
CA ASP A 110 -19.97 9.61 -1.76
C ASP A 110 -20.20 9.14 -0.31
N THR A 111 -19.24 8.44 0.30
CA THR A 111 -19.34 7.94 1.68
C THR A 111 -19.24 9.05 2.72
N TYR A 112 -18.47 10.11 2.45
CA TYR A 112 -18.18 11.19 3.40
C TYR A 112 -18.94 12.49 3.10
N GLY A 113 -20.02 12.45 2.31
CA GLY A 113 -20.87 13.61 2.05
C GLY A 113 -20.28 14.63 1.07
N LYS A 114 -20.51 15.93 1.31
CA LYS A 114 -20.10 17.04 0.41
C LYS A 114 -18.60 17.35 0.41
N ASP A 115 -17.82 16.71 1.28
CA ASP A 115 -16.42 17.03 1.48
C ASP A 115 -15.53 16.44 0.35
N SER A 116 -14.60 17.25 -0.16
CA SER A 116 -13.73 16.82 -1.26
C SER A 116 -12.63 15.87 -0.79
N VAL A 117 -12.82 14.57 -1.01
CA VAL A 117 -11.75 13.57 -0.78
C VAL A 117 -10.80 13.55 -1.97
N THR A 118 -9.52 13.90 -1.74
CA THR A 118 -8.47 13.78 -2.75
C THR A 118 -7.70 12.47 -2.54
N LYS A 119 -7.79 11.57 -3.52
CA LYS A 119 -7.05 10.30 -3.50
C LYS A 119 -5.58 10.54 -3.84
N TYR A 120 -4.70 10.29 -2.88
CA TYR A 120 -3.25 10.27 -3.10
C TYR A 120 -2.75 8.84 -3.30
N GLU A 121 -1.64 8.69 -4.02
CA GLU A 121 -0.94 7.42 -4.11
C GLU A 121 0.12 7.30 -3.02
N CYS A 122 0.08 6.21 -2.24
CA CYS A 122 1.10 5.99 -1.25
C CYS A 122 2.44 5.61 -1.92
N ILE A 123 3.56 6.05 -1.34
CA ILE A 123 4.91 5.76 -1.84
C ILE A 123 5.12 4.25 -2.00
N GLY A 124 4.58 3.44 -1.08
CA GLY A 124 4.61 1.98 -1.17
C GLY A 124 3.96 1.44 -2.45
N HIS A 125 2.83 2.00 -2.86
CA HIS A 125 2.15 1.63 -4.10
C HIS A 125 2.98 2.05 -5.33
N VAL A 126 3.54 3.26 -5.32
CA VAL A 126 4.44 3.74 -6.38
C VAL A 126 5.65 2.81 -6.55
N LYS A 127 6.30 2.41 -5.45
CA LYS A 127 7.39 1.43 -5.47
C LYS A 127 6.95 0.11 -6.09
N LYS A 128 5.79 -0.43 -5.68
CA LYS A 128 5.24 -1.69 -6.21
C LYS A 128 5.01 -1.62 -7.72
N ARG A 129 4.48 -0.50 -8.22
CA ARG A 129 4.21 -0.29 -9.65
C ARG A 129 5.48 -0.37 -10.50
N VAL A 130 6.56 0.30 -10.08
CA VAL A 130 7.84 0.26 -10.79
C VAL A 130 8.34 -1.18 -10.91
N GLY A 131 8.34 -1.94 -9.82
CA GLY A 131 8.78 -3.34 -9.88
C GLY A 131 7.86 -4.26 -10.65
N ALA A 132 6.54 -4.05 -10.60
CA ALA A 132 5.60 -4.81 -11.41
C ALA A 132 5.86 -4.60 -12.91
N ARG A 133 6.09 -3.35 -13.34
CA ARG A 133 6.46 -3.01 -14.72
C ARG A 133 7.77 -3.67 -15.13
N LEU A 134 8.80 -3.60 -14.29
CA LEU A 134 10.11 -4.23 -14.56
C LEU A 134 10.03 -5.75 -14.64
N ARG A 135 9.24 -6.40 -13.76
CA ARG A 135 9.00 -7.85 -13.82
C ARG A 135 8.22 -8.25 -15.07
N LYS A 136 7.26 -7.44 -15.51
CA LYS A 136 6.54 -7.64 -16.79
C LYS A 136 7.47 -7.48 -18.00
N LEU A 137 8.40 -6.54 -17.96
CA LEU A 137 9.43 -6.39 -18.99
C LEU A 137 10.37 -7.61 -19.01
N LYS A 138 10.84 -8.04 -17.84
CA LYS A 138 11.64 -9.27 -17.68
C LYS A 138 10.93 -10.50 -18.24
N SER A 139 9.63 -10.66 -17.99
CA SER A 139 8.85 -11.80 -18.48
C SER A 139 8.57 -11.76 -19.99
N LYS A 140 8.59 -10.58 -20.61
CA LYS A 140 8.47 -10.43 -22.07
C LYS A 140 9.80 -10.69 -22.79
N ASN A 141 10.91 -10.27 -22.20
CA ASN A 141 12.25 -10.40 -22.79
C ASN A 141 12.99 -11.67 -22.32
N LYS A 142 12.36 -12.85 -22.46
CA LYS A 142 12.94 -14.12 -21.99
C LYS A 142 14.17 -14.57 -22.79
N ASN A 143 14.29 -14.12 -24.04
CA ASN A 143 15.28 -14.59 -25.01
C ASN A 143 16.60 -13.81 -24.99
N VAL A 144 16.87 -12.99 -23.97
CA VAL A 144 18.19 -12.32 -23.85
C VAL A 144 19.22 -13.35 -23.35
N PRO A 145 20.16 -13.83 -24.18
CA PRO A 145 21.15 -14.80 -23.77
C PRO A 145 22.28 -14.11 -22.97
N GLY A 146 22.83 -14.76 -21.94
CA GLY A 146 24.06 -14.31 -21.25
C GLY A 146 23.92 -13.68 -19.86
N LYS A 147 25.08 -13.34 -19.25
CA LYS A 147 25.24 -12.52 -18.03
C LYS A 147 24.66 -11.13 -18.30
N GLY A 148 23.67 -10.69 -17.53
CA GLY A 148 22.99 -9.39 -17.74
C GLY A 148 21.46 -9.42 -17.68
N LYS A 149 20.86 -10.58 -17.41
CA LYS A 149 19.41 -10.69 -17.15
C LYS A 149 19.01 -9.84 -15.94
N LEU A 150 17.90 -9.12 -16.06
CA LEU A 150 17.33 -8.33 -14.98
C LEU A 150 16.95 -9.25 -13.80
N ALA A 151 17.74 -9.19 -12.73
CA ALA A 151 17.56 -10.04 -11.55
C ALA A 151 16.49 -9.47 -10.61
N ASP A 152 15.74 -10.32 -9.90
CA ASP A 152 14.68 -9.85 -9.01
C ASP A 152 15.22 -9.02 -7.85
N TYR A 153 16.39 -9.40 -7.29
CA TYR A 153 17.06 -8.60 -6.25
C TYR A 153 17.42 -7.18 -6.75
N PHE A 154 17.76 -7.04 -8.04
CA PHE A 154 18.06 -5.73 -8.63
C PHE A 154 16.79 -4.90 -8.78
N ILE A 155 15.69 -5.53 -9.21
CA ILE A 155 14.37 -4.88 -9.25
C ILE A 155 13.98 -4.40 -7.85
N ASP A 156 14.12 -5.24 -6.82
CA ASP A 156 13.81 -4.88 -5.44
C ASP A 156 14.68 -3.73 -4.93
N ARG A 157 15.99 -3.77 -5.24
CA ARG A 157 16.92 -2.67 -4.92
C ARG A 157 16.45 -1.36 -5.58
N LEU A 158 16.15 -1.39 -6.87
CA LEU A 158 15.68 -0.21 -7.61
C LEU A 158 14.35 0.32 -7.09
N GLN A 159 13.40 -0.55 -6.77
CA GLN A 159 12.14 -0.17 -6.12
C GLN A 159 12.38 0.55 -4.80
N ASN A 160 13.33 0.07 -3.99
CA ASN A 160 13.66 0.68 -2.70
C ASN A 160 14.28 2.07 -2.87
N TYR A 161 15.27 2.22 -3.74
CA TYR A 161 15.90 3.52 -4.00
C TYR A 161 14.93 4.52 -4.65
N TYR A 162 14.06 4.06 -5.56
CA TYR A 162 13.01 4.92 -6.11
C TYR A 162 12.10 5.47 -5.01
N GLY A 163 11.71 4.63 -4.04
CA GLY A 163 10.94 5.06 -2.88
C GLY A 163 11.67 6.06 -1.99
N ILE A 164 12.98 5.93 -1.82
CA ILE A 164 13.82 6.90 -1.09
C ILE A 164 13.79 8.24 -1.81
N VAL A 165 14.03 8.26 -3.13
CA VAL A 165 14.00 9.48 -3.95
C VAL A 165 12.66 10.22 -3.86
N VAL A 166 11.55 9.48 -3.96
CA VAL A 166 10.21 10.08 -3.84
C VAL A 166 10.00 10.68 -2.45
N ARG A 167 10.40 9.96 -1.40
CA ARG A 167 10.25 10.41 -0.01
C ARG A 167 11.11 11.63 0.31
N SER A 168 12.37 11.64 -0.13
CA SER A 168 13.31 12.73 0.17
C SER A 168 13.02 14.00 -0.63
N ASN A 169 12.17 13.93 -1.66
CA ASN A 169 11.81 15.07 -2.52
C ASN A 169 10.30 15.34 -2.51
N ALA A 170 9.60 14.99 -1.42
CA ALA A 170 8.18 15.30 -1.30
C ALA A 170 7.93 16.82 -1.44
N GLY A 171 7.03 17.21 -2.35
CA GLY A 171 6.78 18.62 -2.67
C GLY A 171 7.81 19.29 -3.58
N ASN A 172 8.87 18.60 -3.99
CA ASN A 172 9.91 19.14 -4.89
C ASN A 172 10.05 18.28 -6.17
N LEU A 173 9.29 18.66 -7.21
CA LEU A 173 9.29 17.94 -8.49
C LEU A 173 10.66 17.95 -9.17
N THR A 174 11.33 19.10 -9.17
CA THR A 174 12.65 19.26 -9.80
C THR A 174 13.70 18.38 -9.12
N GLY A 175 13.74 18.39 -7.79
CA GLY A 175 14.61 17.53 -7.00
C GLY A 175 14.33 16.05 -7.26
N LEU A 176 13.06 15.65 -7.33
CA LEU A 176 12.66 14.29 -7.68
C LEU A 176 13.20 13.88 -9.06
N GLN A 177 12.97 14.69 -10.10
CA GLN A 177 13.43 14.42 -11.47
C GLN A 177 14.95 14.26 -11.54
N GLN A 178 15.68 15.15 -10.86
CA GLN A 178 17.14 15.12 -10.79
C GLN A 178 17.69 13.88 -10.07
N ASN A 179 16.92 13.28 -9.15
CA ASN A 179 17.36 12.16 -8.33
C ASN A 179 16.97 10.77 -8.84
N VAL A 180 16.00 10.67 -9.76
CA VAL A 180 15.54 9.37 -10.31
C VAL A 180 16.65 8.66 -11.08
N ILE A 181 17.36 9.37 -11.96
CA ILE A 181 18.46 8.82 -12.75
C ILE A 181 19.66 8.42 -11.87
N PRO A 182 20.12 9.28 -10.92
CA PRO A 182 21.11 8.88 -9.92
C PRO A 182 20.77 7.62 -9.15
N ALA A 183 19.51 7.41 -8.76
CA ALA A 183 19.08 6.19 -8.07
C ALA A 183 19.28 4.93 -8.95
N LEU A 184 19.02 5.03 -10.26
CA LEU A 184 19.30 3.93 -11.19
C LEU A 184 20.80 3.62 -11.26
N PHE A 185 21.64 4.64 -11.47
CA PHE A 185 23.09 4.47 -11.53
C PHE A 185 23.66 3.94 -10.21
N HIS A 186 23.16 4.42 -9.09
CA HIS A 186 23.50 3.87 -7.77
C HIS A 186 23.19 2.38 -7.66
N CYS A 187 22.01 1.94 -8.12
CA CYS A 187 21.66 0.51 -8.09
C CYS A 187 22.58 -0.34 -8.97
N SER A 188 23.04 0.22 -10.08
CA SER A 188 23.97 -0.41 -11.03
C SER A 188 25.44 -0.33 -10.58
N SER A 189 25.73 0.42 -9.51
CA SER A 189 27.08 0.56 -8.95
C SER A 189 27.61 -0.75 -8.38
N SER A 190 28.92 -0.98 -8.54
CA SER A 190 29.65 -2.12 -7.98
C SER A 190 31.01 -1.67 -7.44
N VAL A 191 31.66 -2.51 -6.63
CA VAL A 191 33.00 -2.22 -6.09
C VAL A 191 34.02 -1.95 -7.20
N LYS A 192 33.94 -2.68 -8.32
CA LYS A 192 34.84 -2.53 -9.48
C LYS A 192 34.50 -1.30 -10.33
N LYS A 193 33.24 -0.91 -10.38
CA LYS A 193 32.74 0.22 -11.17
C LYS A 193 31.80 1.05 -10.31
N PRO A 194 32.34 1.94 -9.45
CA PRO A 194 31.53 2.79 -8.60
C PRO A 194 30.81 3.84 -9.45
N MET A 195 29.48 3.90 -9.35
CA MET A 195 28.62 4.82 -10.11
C MET A 195 27.92 5.81 -9.16
N HIS A 196 28.68 6.37 -8.21
CA HIS A 196 28.16 7.26 -7.18
C HIS A 196 28.25 8.74 -7.54
N ALA A 197 28.92 9.10 -8.65
CA ALA A 197 29.20 10.49 -9.04
C ALA A 197 27.95 11.36 -9.17
N GLN A 198 26.82 10.79 -9.62
CA GLN A 198 25.58 11.52 -9.80
C GLN A 198 24.67 11.48 -8.57
N CYS A 199 25.02 10.74 -7.52
CA CYS A 199 24.26 10.74 -6.28
C CYS A 199 24.35 12.11 -5.59
N PRO A 200 23.34 12.52 -4.80
CA PRO A 200 23.41 13.76 -4.04
C PRO A 200 24.66 13.81 -3.16
N ILE A 201 25.24 15.00 -3.06
CA ILE A 201 26.40 15.27 -2.21
C ILE A 201 25.90 15.81 -0.87
N GLY A 202 26.66 15.58 0.21
CA GLY A 202 26.34 16.12 1.52
C GLY A 202 26.07 15.05 2.57
N LYS A 203 26.01 15.49 3.83
CA LYS A 203 25.78 14.63 5.00
C LYS A 203 24.39 13.98 4.99
N ASP A 204 23.42 14.63 4.35
CA ASP A 204 22.04 14.17 4.23
C ASP A 204 21.78 13.36 2.95
N SER A 205 22.82 13.07 2.17
CA SER A 205 22.68 12.25 0.97
C SER A 205 22.16 10.86 1.33
N TRP A 206 21.19 10.36 0.57
CA TRP A 206 20.77 8.97 0.69
C TRP A 206 21.87 7.99 0.25
N CYS A 207 22.90 8.45 -0.46
CA CYS A 207 24.03 7.64 -0.88
C CYS A 207 25.11 7.59 0.20
N TYR A 208 25.32 6.40 0.78
CA TYR A 208 26.38 6.16 1.75
C TYR A 208 27.77 6.58 1.24
N TYR A 209 28.09 6.30 -0.02
CA TYR A 209 29.38 6.63 -0.62
C TYR A 209 29.65 8.14 -0.55
N GLN A 210 28.68 8.96 -0.96
CA GLN A 210 28.79 10.42 -0.93
C GLN A 210 28.84 10.98 0.49
N ARG A 211 28.07 10.40 1.42
CA ARG A 211 28.16 10.74 2.84
C ARG A 211 29.53 10.45 3.43
N ALA A 212 30.11 9.29 3.12
CA ALA A 212 31.40 8.89 3.64
C ALA A 212 32.48 9.88 3.16
N LEU A 213 32.50 10.21 1.87
CA LEU A 213 33.40 11.22 1.30
C LEU A 213 33.25 12.58 2.00
N THR A 214 32.01 13.05 2.17
CA THR A 214 31.71 14.34 2.83
C THR A 214 32.21 14.37 4.29
N CYS A 215 32.17 13.23 4.97
CA CYS A 215 32.66 13.09 6.36
C CYS A 215 34.14 12.70 6.46
N GLY A 216 34.90 12.74 5.37
CA GLY A 216 36.33 12.38 5.35
C GLY A 216 36.60 10.89 5.60
N LYS A 217 35.61 10.02 5.47
CA LYS A 217 35.73 8.56 5.64
C LYS A 217 35.97 7.89 4.29
N LYS A 218 36.78 6.82 4.25
CA LYS A 218 36.88 5.96 3.06
C LYS A 218 35.56 5.20 2.85
N PRO A 219 34.84 5.43 1.73
CA PRO A 219 33.66 4.64 1.41
C PRO A 219 34.05 3.19 1.13
N LYS A 220 33.18 2.25 1.54
CA LYS A 220 33.31 0.82 1.27
C LYS A 220 32.65 0.47 -0.06
#